data_AF-A0A1Y1MF28-F1
#
_entry.id   AF-A0A1Y1MF28-F1
#
_cell.length_a   1.000
_cell.length_b   1.000
_cell.length_c   1.000
_cell.angle_alpha   90.00
_cell.angle_beta   90.00
_cell.angle_gamma   90.00
#
_symmetry.space_group_name_H-M   'P 1'
#
loop_
_entity.id
_entity.type
_entity.pdbx_description
1 polymer ?
#
loop_
_entity_poly.entity_id
_entity_poly.type
_entity_poly.pdbx_seq_one_letter_code
_entity_poly.pdbx_strand_id
1 'polypeptide(L)'
;LGQLKTKFWRVEKDLGNAEIDKRIFKRELKETEEKNRELGTEIESLKGAMAEKIGVYESALTEVGAMNEDLANEIVKLKEVVRYMEERFKDEKEKSNSDQNVIDALKSEIKGKEALLVSKAHEIEMWKREKDESCRIVEALRQEKCNLERLLATSDKAKSTLQGEVDGCRRELQNTQINLQALREACTLLENQLVEYENLHVSFESQRKSYTANTDKLIKELAASKEQVQETKRMVNEERSLKLIAETHCRRLMEDIECLQKESSSYKQQCVDFRQYSSTLTDEVSSMEEKIADYEVTVKSYERQISNLIAEGNLLQEENSELLTNLNCVKDSNFKLGLELADANKANADLSDAIGELEALLQQKINYQKERELKADSTIQQQIKLIDFLQCKIEDNKRKKTLSDKLFGNSKKENQPPPIPLNYKDLENMLLQERDTSKTLREEISRLNQKQNGTLSPRTKTTMEKLTRPPTGELSRQNSCPRMYHNIPHRFESRLCTKATKCAQCGNTVPLGRNLKMCG
;
A
#
# COMPACT_ATOMS: atom_id res chain seq x y z
N LEU A 1 -41.87 265.49 -199.40
CA LEU A 1 -40.89 264.41 -199.69
C LEU A 1 -40.48 263.60 -198.46
N GLY A 2 -40.14 264.23 -197.33
CA GLY A 2 -39.50 263.52 -196.22
C GLY A 2 -40.32 262.38 -195.59
N GLN A 3 -41.66 262.47 -195.59
CA GLN A 3 -42.55 261.51 -194.92
C GLN A 3 -42.50 260.08 -195.46
N LEU A 4 -42.14 259.87 -196.74
CA LEU A 4 -42.23 258.54 -197.36
C LEU A 4 -41.05 257.63 -196.97
N LYS A 5 -39.85 258.19 -196.84
CA LYS A 5 -38.65 257.39 -196.56
C LYS A 5 -38.64 256.78 -195.16
N THR A 6 -39.21 257.45 -194.17
CA THR A 6 -39.15 256.97 -192.78
C THR A 6 -40.19 255.88 -192.48
N LYS A 7 -41.29 255.79 -193.24
CA LYS A 7 -42.23 254.66 -193.13
C LYS A 7 -41.64 253.36 -193.66
N PHE A 8 -40.84 253.42 -194.72
CA PHE A 8 -40.25 252.23 -195.34
C PHE A 8 -39.27 251.52 -194.39
N TRP A 9 -38.51 252.30 -193.62
CA TRP A 9 -37.55 251.74 -192.66
C TRP A 9 -38.19 250.98 -191.50
N ARG A 10 -39.44 251.31 -191.13
CA ARG A 10 -40.14 250.62 -190.02
C ARG A 10 -40.57 249.21 -190.43
N VAL A 11 -41.04 249.04 -191.66
CA VAL A 11 -41.57 247.76 -192.16
C VAL A 11 -40.43 246.76 -192.41
N GLU A 12 -39.29 247.19 -192.95
CA GLU A 12 -38.13 246.29 -193.11
C GLU A 12 -37.59 245.79 -191.78
N LYS A 13 -37.62 246.63 -190.73
CA LYS A 13 -37.17 246.22 -189.40
C LYS A 13 -38.12 245.20 -188.77
N ASP A 14 -39.43 245.38 -188.93
CA ASP A 14 -40.42 244.46 -188.37
C ASP A 14 -40.38 243.08 -189.08
N LEU A 15 -40.09 243.04 -190.38
CA LEU A 15 -39.90 241.77 -191.11
C LEU A 15 -38.68 240.98 -190.60
N GLY A 16 -37.59 241.68 -190.25
CA GLY A 16 -36.42 241.05 -189.65
C GLY A 16 -36.69 240.41 -188.29
N ASN A 17 -37.57 241.00 -187.47
CA ASN A 17 -37.93 240.43 -186.17
C ASN A 17 -38.76 239.14 -186.33
N ALA A 18 -39.72 239.11 -187.26
CA ALA A 18 -40.55 237.92 -187.48
C ALA A 18 -39.74 236.68 -187.95
N GLU A 19 -38.65 236.89 -188.71
CA GLU A 19 -37.78 235.79 -189.12
C GLU A 19 -36.92 235.21 -187.99
N ILE A 20 -36.64 236.02 -186.96
CA ILE A 20 -35.94 235.56 -185.76
C ILE A 20 -36.89 234.69 -184.94
N ASP A 21 -38.14 235.12 -184.73
CA ASP A 21 -39.14 234.36 -183.97
C ASP A 21 -39.45 233.01 -184.61
N LYS A 22 -39.54 232.95 -185.95
CA LYS A 22 -39.71 231.69 -186.69
C LYS A 22 -38.56 230.70 -186.43
N ARG A 23 -37.35 231.20 -186.21
CA ARG A 23 -36.16 230.38 -185.93
C ARG A 23 -36.14 229.86 -184.48
N ILE A 24 -36.77 230.57 -183.55
CA ILE A 24 -36.88 230.17 -182.15
C ILE A 24 -37.93 229.05 -182.04
N PHE A 25 -39.13 229.25 -182.58
CA PHE A 25 -40.19 228.22 -182.51
C PHE A 25 -39.83 226.91 -183.22
N LYS A 26 -39.06 226.97 -184.32
CA LYS A 26 -38.57 225.75 -184.97
C LYS A 26 -37.60 224.95 -184.09
N ARG A 27 -36.88 225.61 -183.18
CA ARG A 27 -35.95 224.94 -182.28
C ARG A 27 -36.70 224.30 -181.12
N GLU A 28 -37.66 225.02 -180.55
CA GLU A 28 -38.48 224.51 -179.45
C GLU A 28 -39.34 223.31 -179.87
N LEU A 29 -39.91 223.32 -181.08
CA LEU A 29 -40.69 222.19 -181.59
C LEU A 29 -39.84 220.91 -181.68
N LYS A 30 -38.60 221.05 -182.15
CA LYS A 30 -37.68 219.91 -182.30
C LYS A 30 -37.28 219.32 -180.96
N GLU A 31 -37.09 220.18 -179.96
CA GLU A 31 -36.73 219.77 -178.60
C GLU A 31 -37.88 219.03 -177.88
N THR A 32 -39.14 219.39 -178.16
CA THR A 32 -40.30 218.66 -177.64
C THR A 32 -40.55 217.31 -178.34
N GLU A 33 -40.28 217.20 -179.64
CA GLU A 33 -40.42 215.92 -180.36
C GLU A 33 -39.40 214.89 -179.89
N GLU A 34 -38.19 215.32 -179.54
CA GLU A 34 -37.13 214.44 -179.05
C GLU A 34 -37.45 213.85 -177.67
N LYS A 35 -38.04 214.64 -176.76
CA LYS A 35 -38.48 214.17 -175.43
C LYS A 35 -39.64 213.18 -175.46
N ASN A 36 -40.56 213.32 -176.41
CA ASN A 36 -41.68 212.38 -176.52
C ASN A 36 -41.24 210.99 -177.01
N ARG A 37 -40.14 210.94 -177.78
CA ARG A 37 -39.57 209.67 -178.25
C ARG A 37 -38.88 208.90 -177.12
N GLU A 38 -38.18 209.59 -176.21
CA GLU A 38 -37.51 208.96 -175.06
C GLU A 38 -38.50 208.34 -174.07
N LEU A 39 -39.59 209.04 -173.75
CA LEU A 39 -40.63 208.52 -172.85
C LEU A 39 -41.38 207.32 -173.45
N GLY A 40 -41.49 207.23 -174.78
CA GLY A 40 -42.07 206.07 -175.46
C GLY A 40 -41.23 204.80 -175.30
N THR A 41 -39.90 204.92 -175.28
CA THR A 41 -39.01 203.76 -175.12
C THR A 41 -38.97 203.20 -173.69
N GLU A 42 -39.27 204.03 -172.69
CA GLU A 42 -39.20 203.64 -171.28
C GLU A 42 -40.44 202.84 -170.83
N ILE A 43 -41.60 203.10 -171.43
CA ILE A 43 -42.84 202.36 -171.15
C ILE A 43 -42.78 200.92 -171.67
N GLU A 44 -42.16 200.69 -172.83
CA GLU A 44 -42.09 199.37 -173.44
C GLU A 44 -41.12 198.43 -172.71
N SER A 45 -40.07 199.00 -172.10
CA SER A 45 -39.14 198.30 -171.19
C SER A 45 -39.84 197.76 -169.94
N LEU A 46 -40.69 198.58 -169.31
CA LEU A 46 -41.37 198.20 -168.06
C LEU A 46 -42.45 197.12 -168.25
N LYS A 47 -43.08 197.05 -169.43
CA LYS A 47 -44.01 195.97 -169.76
C LYS A 47 -43.34 194.61 -169.91
N GLY A 48 -42.12 194.57 -170.48
CA GLY A 48 -41.35 193.33 -170.61
C GLY A 48 -40.98 192.71 -169.26
N ALA A 49 -40.58 193.53 -168.29
CA ALA A 49 -40.15 193.07 -166.97
C ALA A 49 -41.28 192.47 -166.11
N MET A 50 -42.55 192.88 -166.31
CA MET A 50 -43.67 192.28 -165.56
C MET A 50 -44.07 190.90 -166.07
N ALA A 51 -43.97 190.64 -167.38
CA ALA A 51 -44.36 189.36 -167.95
C ALA A 51 -43.44 188.21 -167.47
N GLU A 52 -42.14 188.49 -167.32
CA GLU A 52 -41.16 187.51 -166.86
C GLU A 52 -41.38 187.10 -165.39
N LYS A 53 -41.80 188.03 -164.53
CA LYS A 53 -42.07 187.71 -163.12
C LYS A 53 -43.30 186.84 -162.90
N ILE A 54 -44.32 186.96 -163.75
CA ILE A 54 -45.54 186.14 -163.63
C ILE A 54 -45.25 184.66 -163.91
N GLY A 55 -44.45 184.36 -164.94
CA GLY A 55 -44.09 182.97 -165.29
C GLY A 55 -43.30 182.24 -164.21
N VAL A 56 -42.47 182.93 -163.43
CA VAL A 56 -41.68 182.31 -162.35
C VAL A 56 -42.56 181.86 -161.18
N TYR A 57 -43.62 182.61 -160.85
CA TYR A 57 -44.50 182.25 -159.73
C TYR A 57 -45.42 181.08 -160.03
N GLU A 58 -45.88 180.91 -161.27
CA GLU A 58 -46.71 179.78 -161.66
C GLU A 58 -45.95 178.45 -161.58
N SER A 59 -44.68 178.44 -161.97
CA SER A 59 -43.84 177.23 -161.92
C SER A 59 -43.53 176.75 -160.49
N ALA A 60 -43.38 177.68 -159.53
CA ALA A 60 -43.13 177.34 -158.13
C ALA A 60 -44.36 176.74 -157.43
N LEU A 61 -45.57 177.12 -157.84
CA LEU A 61 -46.80 176.61 -157.24
C LEU A 61 -47.04 175.12 -157.57
N THR A 62 -46.66 174.69 -158.77
CA THR A 62 -46.78 173.29 -159.20
C THR A 62 -45.82 172.34 -158.48
N GLU A 63 -44.61 172.76 -158.15
CA GLU A 63 -43.65 171.93 -157.39
C GLU A 63 -44.10 171.68 -155.94
N VAL A 64 -44.68 172.68 -155.28
CA VAL A 64 -45.20 172.54 -153.90
C VAL A 64 -46.42 171.60 -153.87
N GLY A 65 -47.23 171.58 -154.93
CA GLY A 65 -48.34 170.63 -155.07
C GLY A 65 -47.88 169.17 -155.09
N ALA A 66 -46.85 168.86 -155.87
CA ALA A 66 -46.30 167.51 -155.99
C ALA A 66 -45.71 167.00 -154.66
N MET A 67 -44.97 167.85 -153.92
CA MET A 67 -44.40 167.46 -152.62
C MET A 67 -45.46 167.12 -151.57
N ASN A 68 -46.61 167.82 -151.58
CA ASN A 68 -47.69 167.54 -150.64
C ASN A 68 -48.36 166.18 -150.89
N GLU A 69 -48.45 165.76 -152.15
CA GLU A 69 -49.03 164.47 -152.53
C GLU A 69 -48.10 163.30 -152.12
N ASP A 70 -46.79 163.47 -152.26
CA ASP A 70 -45.79 162.50 -151.78
C ASP A 70 -45.80 162.34 -150.26
N LEU A 71 -45.89 163.45 -149.51
CA LEU A 71 -45.99 163.43 -148.04
C LEU A 71 -47.27 162.75 -147.55
N ALA A 72 -48.40 162.94 -148.23
CA ALA A 72 -49.65 162.30 -147.87
C ALA A 72 -49.57 160.76 -148.02
N ASN A 73 -48.92 160.28 -149.09
CA ASN A 73 -48.73 158.85 -149.34
C ASN A 73 -47.83 158.18 -148.29
N GLU A 74 -46.78 158.85 -147.82
CA GLU A 74 -45.85 158.28 -146.85
C GLU A 74 -46.45 158.16 -145.43
N ILE A 75 -47.35 159.08 -145.06
CA ILE A 75 -48.12 159.00 -143.80
C ILE A 75 -49.00 157.74 -143.76
N VAL A 76 -49.60 157.34 -144.88
CA VAL A 76 -50.46 156.14 -144.94
C VAL A 76 -49.64 154.88 -144.71
N LYS A 77 -48.47 154.74 -145.37
CA LYS A 77 -47.57 153.59 -145.19
C LYS A 77 -47.09 153.46 -143.73
N LEU A 78 -46.71 154.57 -143.09
CA LEU A 78 -46.27 154.54 -141.69
C LEU A 78 -47.39 154.12 -140.74
N LYS A 79 -48.64 154.52 -141.00
CA LYS A 79 -49.80 154.07 -140.20
C LYS A 79 -50.03 152.57 -140.32
N GLU A 80 -49.88 151.99 -141.50
CA GLU A 80 -50.00 150.54 -141.69
C GLU A 80 -48.90 149.75 -140.96
N VAL A 81 -47.66 150.26 -140.97
CA VAL A 81 -46.53 149.64 -140.24
C VAL A 81 -46.75 149.67 -138.72
N VAL A 82 -47.25 150.78 -138.17
CA VAL A 82 -47.57 150.88 -136.73
C VAL A 82 -48.64 149.86 -136.35
N ARG A 83 -49.72 149.75 -137.14
CA ARG A 83 -50.80 148.78 -136.90
C ARG A 83 -50.27 147.34 -136.89
N TYR A 84 -49.41 146.99 -137.85
CA TYR A 84 -48.79 145.66 -137.91
C TYR A 84 -47.90 145.35 -136.69
N MET A 85 -47.15 146.33 -136.20
CA MET A 85 -46.29 146.16 -135.01
C MET A 85 -47.11 146.01 -133.72
N GLU A 86 -48.22 146.74 -133.57
CA GLU A 86 -49.12 146.61 -132.42
C GLU A 86 -49.79 145.23 -132.36
N GLU A 87 -50.21 144.68 -133.50
CA GLU A 87 -50.78 143.34 -133.58
C GLU A 87 -49.75 142.26 -133.21
N ARG A 88 -48.52 142.35 -133.73
CA ARG A 88 -47.42 141.44 -133.33
C ARG A 88 -47.08 141.53 -131.85
N PHE A 89 -47.11 142.72 -131.24
CA PHE A 89 -46.84 142.87 -129.82
C PHE A 89 -47.92 142.21 -128.96
N LYS A 90 -49.18 142.27 -129.40
CA LYS A 90 -50.30 141.60 -128.72
C LYS A 90 -50.13 140.08 -128.75
N ASP A 91 -49.83 139.51 -129.91
CA ASP A 91 -49.61 138.06 -130.07
C ASP A 91 -48.45 137.56 -129.20
N GLU A 92 -47.33 138.29 -129.16
CA GLU A 92 -46.17 137.92 -128.33
C GLU A 92 -46.48 138.00 -126.82
N LYS A 93 -47.31 138.97 -126.41
CA LYS A 93 -47.77 139.10 -125.03
C LYS A 93 -48.72 137.96 -124.63
N GLU A 94 -49.63 137.56 -125.51
CA GLU A 94 -50.51 136.42 -125.28
C GLU A 94 -49.71 135.11 -125.20
N LYS A 95 -48.71 134.93 -126.06
CA LYS A 95 -47.80 133.78 -126.01
C LYS A 95 -46.97 133.73 -124.72
N SER A 96 -46.41 134.87 -124.29
CA SER A 96 -45.68 134.97 -123.03
C SER A 96 -46.55 134.65 -121.80
N ASN A 97 -47.82 135.09 -121.80
CA ASN A 97 -48.76 134.72 -120.75
C ASN A 97 -49.09 133.22 -120.76
N SER A 98 -49.25 132.61 -121.95
CA SER A 98 -49.44 131.17 -122.08
C SER A 98 -48.23 130.39 -121.54
N ASP A 99 -47.02 130.79 -121.89
CA ASP A 99 -45.78 130.15 -121.41
C ASP A 99 -45.63 130.30 -119.89
N GLN A 100 -45.99 131.47 -119.33
CA GLN A 100 -45.98 131.71 -117.89
C GLN A 100 -46.94 130.76 -117.15
N ASN A 101 -48.14 130.53 -117.70
CA ASN A 101 -49.10 129.57 -117.13
C ASN A 101 -48.56 128.13 -117.14
N VAL A 102 -47.88 127.72 -118.22
CA VAL A 102 -47.26 126.39 -118.31
C VAL A 102 -46.11 126.25 -117.31
N ILE A 103 -45.28 127.28 -117.17
CA ILE A 103 -44.19 127.30 -116.18
C ILE A 103 -44.73 127.16 -114.76
N ASP A 104 -45.81 127.86 -114.43
CA ASP A 104 -46.39 127.79 -113.09
C ASP A 104 -47.08 126.45 -112.82
N ALA A 105 -47.70 125.83 -113.84
CA ALA A 105 -48.19 124.46 -113.75
C ALA A 105 -47.06 123.46 -113.50
N LEU A 106 -45.95 123.54 -114.26
CA LEU A 106 -44.78 122.68 -114.08
C LEU A 106 -44.12 122.88 -112.71
N LYS A 107 -44.02 124.12 -112.21
CA LYS A 107 -43.53 124.39 -110.85
C LYS A 107 -44.42 123.75 -109.79
N SER A 108 -45.74 123.79 -109.97
CA SER A 108 -46.68 123.12 -109.06
C SER A 108 -46.51 121.60 -109.10
N GLU A 109 -46.29 121.03 -110.28
CA GLU A 109 -46.05 119.59 -110.44
C GLU A 109 -44.70 119.16 -109.85
N ILE A 110 -43.64 119.96 -110.03
CA ILE A 110 -42.33 119.75 -109.41
C ILE A 110 -42.46 119.77 -107.90
N LYS A 111 -43.11 120.80 -107.31
CA LYS A 111 -43.37 120.84 -105.87
C LYS A 111 -44.13 119.62 -105.37
N GLY A 112 -45.12 119.14 -106.14
CA GLY A 112 -45.86 117.92 -105.83
C GLY A 112 -44.99 116.67 -105.83
N LYS A 113 -44.13 116.50 -106.85
CA LYS A 113 -43.18 115.38 -106.95
C LYS A 113 -42.08 115.44 -105.89
N GLU A 114 -41.58 116.64 -105.56
CA GLU A 114 -40.63 116.86 -104.47
C GLU A 114 -41.25 116.46 -103.12
N ALA A 115 -42.49 116.87 -102.84
CA ALA A 115 -43.21 116.47 -101.64
C ALA A 115 -43.42 114.95 -101.57
N LEU A 116 -43.76 114.32 -102.71
CA LEU A 116 -43.90 112.86 -102.79
C LEU A 116 -42.56 112.13 -102.58
N LEU A 117 -41.47 112.65 -103.15
CA LEU A 117 -40.12 112.10 -102.94
C LEU A 117 -39.69 112.18 -101.47
N VAL A 118 -39.95 113.30 -100.81
CA VAL A 118 -39.72 113.44 -99.36
C VAL A 118 -40.56 112.44 -98.57
N SER A 119 -41.84 112.27 -98.92
CA SER A 119 -42.72 111.28 -98.28
C SER A 119 -42.21 109.85 -98.47
N LYS A 120 -41.79 109.47 -99.69
CA LYS A 120 -41.26 108.13 -99.97
C LYS A 120 -39.89 107.89 -99.34
N ALA A 121 -39.04 108.91 -99.28
CA ALA A 121 -37.78 108.85 -98.54
C ALA A 121 -38.03 108.61 -97.04
N HIS A 122 -39.04 109.27 -96.45
CA HIS A 122 -39.44 109.05 -95.07
C HIS A 122 -39.97 107.63 -94.83
N GLU A 123 -40.81 107.10 -95.72
CA GLU A 123 -41.27 105.70 -95.65
C GLU A 123 -40.09 104.71 -95.70
N ILE A 124 -39.13 104.90 -96.61
CA ILE A 124 -37.92 104.05 -96.69
C ILE A 124 -37.12 104.12 -95.39
N GLU A 125 -36.99 105.30 -94.80
CA GLU A 125 -36.28 105.46 -93.53
C GLU A 125 -37.01 104.79 -92.36
N MET A 126 -38.35 104.81 -92.34
CA MET A 126 -39.15 104.03 -91.40
C MET A 126 -38.93 102.52 -91.57
N TRP A 127 -39.03 102.00 -92.81
CA TRP A 127 -38.79 100.58 -93.08
C TRP A 127 -37.36 100.14 -92.73
N LYS A 128 -36.36 101.01 -92.95
CA LYS A 128 -34.99 100.75 -92.50
C LYS A 128 -34.90 100.66 -90.98
N ARG A 129 -35.51 101.61 -90.25
CA ARG A 129 -35.57 101.57 -88.78
C ARG A 129 -36.27 100.31 -88.27
N GLU A 130 -37.41 99.92 -88.86
CA GLU A 130 -38.14 98.70 -88.50
C GLU A 130 -37.34 97.43 -88.80
N LYS A 131 -36.64 97.38 -89.95
CA LYS A 131 -35.75 96.27 -90.30
C LYS A 131 -34.60 96.17 -89.31
N ASP A 132 -33.93 97.27 -89.00
CA ASP A 132 -32.80 97.30 -88.07
C ASP A 132 -33.23 96.88 -86.66
N GLU A 133 -34.39 97.34 -86.20
CA GLU A 133 -34.96 96.91 -84.91
C GLU A 133 -35.33 95.42 -84.91
N SER A 134 -35.95 94.92 -85.99
CA SER A 134 -36.23 93.50 -86.15
C SER A 134 -34.96 92.65 -86.15
N CYS A 135 -33.89 93.11 -86.80
CA CYS A 135 -32.58 92.46 -86.78
C CYS A 135 -32.00 92.41 -85.36
N ARG A 136 -32.07 93.52 -84.60
CA ARG A 136 -31.63 93.55 -83.19
C ARG A 136 -32.39 92.56 -82.33
N ILE A 137 -33.71 92.47 -82.49
CA ILE A 137 -34.55 91.52 -81.75
C ILE A 137 -34.17 90.07 -82.11
N VAL A 138 -33.98 89.77 -83.40
CA VAL A 138 -33.57 88.43 -83.84
C VAL A 138 -32.19 88.06 -83.30
N GLU A 139 -31.24 89.00 -83.29
CA GLU A 139 -29.92 88.79 -82.70
C GLU A 139 -29.99 88.57 -81.19
N ALA A 140 -30.80 89.35 -80.47
CA ALA A 140 -31.04 89.17 -79.03
C ALA A 140 -31.64 87.79 -78.73
N LEU A 141 -32.67 87.37 -79.48
CA LEU A 141 -33.29 86.05 -79.34
C LEU A 141 -32.31 84.91 -79.70
N ARG A 142 -31.43 85.09 -80.68
CA ARG A 142 -30.37 84.12 -81.00
C ARG A 142 -29.36 84.01 -79.86
N GLN A 143 -28.96 85.12 -79.25
CA GLN A 143 -28.09 85.12 -78.08
C GLN A 143 -28.76 84.44 -76.88
N GLU A 144 -30.03 84.73 -76.63
CA GLU A 144 -30.81 84.09 -75.57
C GLU A 144 -30.95 82.58 -75.80
N LYS A 145 -31.25 82.16 -77.04
CA LYS A 145 -31.26 80.74 -77.42
C LYS A 145 -29.91 80.06 -77.14
N CYS A 146 -28.79 80.67 -77.55
CA CYS A 146 -27.45 80.15 -77.28
C CYS A 146 -27.17 80.06 -75.77
N ASN A 147 -27.63 81.04 -75.00
CA ASN A 147 -27.53 81.02 -73.53
C ASN A 147 -28.34 79.89 -72.90
N LEU A 148 -29.57 79.67 -73.36
CA LEU A 148 -30.44 78.59 -72.88
C LEU A 148 -29.89 77.21 -73.26
N GLU A 149 -29.39 77.02 -74.47
CA GLU A 149 -28.74 75.77 -74.90
C GLU A 149 -27.50 75.47 -74.07
N ARG A 150 -26.68 76.49 -73.77
CA ARG A 150 -25.53 76.36 -72.88
C ARG A 150 -25.95 76.00 -71.45
N LEU A 151 -26.99 76.63 -70.92
CA LEU A 151 -27.53 76.31 -69.59
C LEU A 151 -28.06 74.87 -69.53
N LEU A 152 -28.80 74.44 -70.57
CA LEU A 152 -29.31 73.08 -70.68
C LEU A 152 -28.17 72.06 -70.75
N ALA A 153 -27.14 72.31 -71.56
CA ALA A 153 -25.95 71.47 -71.62
C ALA A 153 -25.19 71.41 -70.29
N THR A 154 -25.10 72.52 -69.55
CA THR A 154 -24.49 72.51 -68.20
C THR A 154 -25.35 71.73 -67.19
N SER A 155 -26.67 71.87 -67.28
CA SER A 155 -27.61 71.13 -66.44
C SER A 155 -27.57 69.63 -66.73
N ASP A 156 -27.49 69.22 -68.00
CA ASP A 156 -27.37 67.81 -68.38
C ASP A 156 -26.04 67.21 -67.95
N LYS A 157 -24.94 67.96 -68.07
CA LYS A 157 -23.64 67.56 -67.51
C LYS A 157 -23.74 67.37 -65.99
N ALA A 158 -24.31 68.33 -65.27
CA ALA A 158 -24.51 68.24 -63.82
C ALA A 158 -25.42 67.06 -63.43
N LYS A 159 -26.48 66.79 -64.19
CA LYS A 159 -27.34 65.62 -63.99
C LYS A 159 -26.58 64.32 -64.21
N SER A 160 -25.77 64.23 -65.26
CA SER A 160 -24.96 63.04 -65.54
C SER A 160 -23.90 62.81 -64.47
N THR A 161 -23.26 63.86 -63.95
CA THR A 161 -22.29 63.73 -62.85
C THR A 161 -22.97 63.31 -61.55
N LEU A 162 -24.09 63.95 -61.18
CA LEU A 162 -24.86 63.58 -59.99
C LEU A 162 -25.41 62.15 -60.09
N GLN A 163 -25.85 61.72 -61.27
CA GLN A 163 -26.29 60.34 -61.47
C GLN A 163 -25.12 59.35 -61.27
N GLY A 164 -23.93 59.68 -61.78
CA GLY A 164 -22.72 58.90 -61.55
C GLY A 164 -22.32 58.82 -60.08
N GLU A 165 -22.44 59.93 -59.34
CA GLU A 165 -22.22 59.98 -57.89
C GLU A 165 -23.25 59.13 -57.14
N VAL A 166 -24.55 59.23 -57.48
CA VAL A 166 -25.61 58.41 -56.88
C VAL A 166 -25.38 56.92 -57.13
N ASP A 167 -25.03 56.53 -58.34
CA ASP A 167 -24.73 55.14 -58.68
C ASP A 167 -23.43 54.66 -58.03
N GLY A 168 -22.47 55.56 -57.80
CA GLY A 168 -21.28 55.33 -56.97
C GLY A 168 -21.64 55.05 -55.52
N CYS A 169 -22.34 55.97 -54.87
CA CYS A 169 -22.80 55.84 -53.50
C CYS A 169 -23.70 54.62 -53.29
N ARG A 170 -24.54 54.26 -54.27
CA ARG A 170 -25.38 53.05 -54.19
C ARG A 170 -24.54 51.78 -54.16
N ARG A 171 -23.50 51.69 -55.00
CA ARG A 171 -22.55 50.55 -55.00
C ARG A 171 -21.76 50.47 -53.70
N GLU A 172 -21.29 51.61 -53.18
CA GLU A 172 -20.60 51.68 -51.89
C GLU A 172 -21.52 51.26 -50.73
N LEU A 173 -22.78 51.70 -50.73
CA LEU A 173 -23.77 51.28 -49.75
C LEU A 173 -24.02 49.77 -49.81
N GLN A 174 -24.16 49.20 -51.01
CA GLN A 174 -24.34 47.75 -51.16
C GLN A 174 -23.12 46.97 -50.67
N ASN A 175 -21.91 47.42 -51.02
CA ASN A 175 -20.66 46.79 -50.57
C ASN A 175 -20.51 46.85 -49.06
N THR A 176 -20.80 48.00 -48.45
CA THR A 176 -20.75 48.16 -46.98
C THR A 176 -21.80 47.32 -46.28
N GLN A 177 -23.01 47.16 -46.85
CA GLN A 177 -24.03 46.26 -46.32
C GLN A 177 -23.59 44.79 -46.33
N ILE A 178 -23.01 44.32 -47.44
CA ILE A 178 -22.47 42.95 -47.54
C ILE A 178 -21.34 42.74 -46.54
N ASN A 179 -20.39 43.69 -46.45
CA ASN A 179 -19.29 43.62 -45.49
C ASN A 179 -19.81 43.61 -44.04
N LEU A 180 -20.81 44.43 -43.72
CA LEU A 180 -21.40 44.49 -42.39
C LEU A 180 -22.12 43.18 -42.05
N GLN A 181 -22.82 42.58 -43.01
CA GLN A 181 -23.42 41.26 -42.83
C GLN A 181 -22.36 40.18 -42.58
N ALA A 182 -21.30 40.13 -43.38
CA ALA A 182 -20.21 39.18 -43.20
C ALA A 182 -19.52 39.35 -41.82
N LEU A 183 -19.33 40.59 -41.38
CA LEU A 183 -18.79 40.89 -40.04
C LEU A 183 -19.73 40.43 -38.93
N ARG A 184 -21.05 40.62 -39.07
CA ARG A 184 -22.03 40.10 -38.10
C ARG A 184 -21.97 38.58 -38.01
N GLU A 185 -21.95 37.90 -39.15
CA GLU A 185 -21.84 36.43 -39.21
C GLU A 185 -20.52 35.96 -38.55
N ALA A 186 -19.40 36.63 -38.84
CA ALA A 186 -18.11 36.34 -38.20
C ALA A 186 -18.15 36.56 -36.67
N CYS A 187 -18.77 37.65 -36.20
CA CYS A 187 -18.96 37.90 -34.77
C CYS A 187 -19.80 36.80 -34.11
N THR A 188 -20.93 36.41 -34.71
CA THR A 188 -21.77 35.33 -34.15
C THR A 188 -21.05 33.99 -34.12
N LEU A 189 -20.20 33.70 -35.11
CA LEU A 189 -19.39 32.49 -35.12
C LEU A 189 -18.35 32.52 -33.98
N LEU A 190 -17.67 33.64 -33.79
CA LEU A 190 -16.69 33.81 -32.71
C LEU A 190 -17.33 33.74 -31.32
N GLU A 191 -18.53 34.30 -31.15
CA GLU A 191 -19.31 34.20 -29.91
C GLU A 191 -19.67 32.73 -29.60
N ASN A 192 -20.15 31.98 -30.60
CA ASN A 192 -20.46 30.56 -30.42
C ASN A 192 -19.19 29.76 -30.08
N GLN A 193 -18.08 30.01 -30.76
CA GLN A 193 -16.79 29.38 -30.44
C GLN A 193 -16.33 29.70 -29.02
N LEU A 194 -16.49 30.96 -28.57
CA LEU A 194 -16.15 31.36 -27.21
C LEU A 194 -16.97 30.56 -26.19
N VAL A 195 -18.28 30.44 -26.39
CA VAL A 195 -19.17 29.65 -25.53
C VAL A 195 -18.77 28.17 -25.50
N GLU A 196 -18.40 27.59 -26.64
CA GLU A 196 -17.90 26.21 -26.70
C GLU A 196 -16.60 26.03 -25.90
N TYR A 197 -15.67 26.98 -26.01
CA TYR A 197 -14.42 26.97 -25.22
C TYR A 197 -14.69 27.15 -23.72
N GLU A 198 -15.63 28.02 -23.33
CA GLU A 198 -16.04 28.19 -21.93
C GLU A 198 -16.64 26.89 -21.37
N ASN A 199 -17.52 26.23 -22.12
CA ASN A 199 -18.09 24.94 -21.73
C ASN A 199 -17.00 23.86 -21.59
N LEU A 200 -16.06 23.81 -22.52
CA LEU A 200 -14.94 22.87 -22.47
C LEU A 200 -14.03 23.16 -21.26
N HIS A 201 -13.77 24.44 -20.97
CA HIS A 201 -13.00 24.85 -19.80
C HIS A 201 -13.69 24.41 -18.50
N VAL A 202 -15.00 24.65 -18.36
CA VAL A 202 -15.78 24.20 -17.19
C VAL A 202 -15.73 22.68 -17.04
N SER A 203 -15.87 21.93 -18.14
CA SER A 203 -15.75 20.47 -18.16
C SER A 203 -14.38 20.01 -17.65
N PHE A 204 -13.28 20.53 -18.21
CA PHE A 204 -11.94 20.19 -17.76
C PHE A 204 -11.65 20.64 -16.32
N GLU A 205 -12.18 21.78 -15.88
CA GLU A 205 -12.03 22.22 -14.50
C GLU A 205 -12.74 21.27 -13.54
N SER A 206 -13.94 20.80 -13.88
CA SER A 206 -14.68 19.80 -13.10
C SER A 206 -13.93 18.47 -13.02
N GLN A 207 -13.36 18.01 -14.15
CA GLN A 207 -12.58 16.79 -14.23
C GLN A 207 -11.29 16.89 -13.40
N ARG A 208 -10.59 18.03 -13.49
CA ARG A 208 -9.42 18.34 -12.67
C ARG A 208 -9.77 18.29 -11.18
N LYS A 209 -10.86 18.94 -10.75
CA LYS A 209 -11.33 18.90 -9.36
C LYS A 209 -11.61 17.46 -8.90
N SER A 210 -12.27 16.65 -9.73
CA SER A 210 -12.52 15.23 -9.44
C SER A 210 -11.22 14.43 -9.29
N TYR A 211 -10.24 14.62 -10.20
CA TYR A 211 -8.95 13.94 -10.10
C TYR A 211 -8.13 14.38 -8.91
N THR A 212 -8.13 15.68 -8.57
CA THR A 212 -7.47 16.19 -7.37
C THR A 212 -8.08 15.57 -6.11
N ALA A 213 -9.42 15.56 -5.99
CA ALA A 213 -10.10 14.96 -4.85
C ALA A 213 -9.82 13.45 -4.73
N ASN A 214 -9.79 12.73 -5.86
CA ASN A 214 -9.46 11.30 -5.87
C ASN A 214 -7.98 11.05 -5.48
N THR A 215 -7.07 11.90 -5.97
CA THR A 215 -5.65 11.83 -5.61
C THR A 215 -5.45 12.07 -4.12
N ASP A 216 -6.09 13.09 -3.54
CA ASP A 216 -6.05 13.38 -2.11
C ASP A 216 -6.61 12.22 -1.28
N LYS A 217 -7.70 11.58 -1.74
CA LYS A 217 -8.26 10.39 -1.10
C LYS A 217 -7.26 9.24 -1.10
N LEU A 218 -6.65 8.93 -2.25
CA LEU A 218 -5.65 7.87 -2.37
C LEU A 218 -4.41 8.14 -1.54
N ILE A 219 -3.96 9.40 -1.44
CA ILE A 219 -2.84 9.80 -0.57
C ILE A 219 -3.18 9.53 0.90
N LYS A 220 -4.39 9.88 1.35
CA LYS A 220 -4.85 9.61 2.73
C LYS A 220 -4.94 8.12 3.01
N GLU A 221 -5.51 7.34 2.10
CA GLU A 221 -5.61 5.87 2.22
C GLU A 221 -4.22 5.22 2.26
N LEU A 222 -3.29 5.67 1.43
CA LEU A 222 -1.90 5.19 1.44
C LEU A 222 -1.19 5.53 2.75
N ALA A 223 -1.40 6.73 3.28
CA ALA A 223 -0.82 7.14 4.57
C ALA A 223 -1.37 6.27 5.72
N ALA A 224 -2.69 6.09 5.79
CA ALA A 224 -3.32 5.23 6.79
C ALA A 224 -2.86 3.76 6.67
N SER A 225 -2.74 3.24 5.45
CA SER A 225 -2.22 1.89 5.21
C SER A 225 -0.77 1.75 5.67
N LYS A 226 0.09 2.74 5.39
CA LYS A 226 1.49 2.74 5.85
C LYS A 226 1.59 2.76 7.37
N GLU A 227 0.76 3.56 8.04
CA GLU A 227 0.71 3.62 9.50
C GLU A 227 0.27 2.28 10.09
N GLN A 228 -0.77 1.65 9.54
CA GLN A 228 -1.22 0.32 9.95
C GLN A 228 -0.14 -0.75 9.75
N VAL A 229 0.63 -0.68 8.65
CA VAL A 229 1.76 -1.59 8.41
C VAL A 229 2.90 -1.36 9.41
N GLN A 230 3.17 -0.11 9.80
CA GLN A 230 4.16 0.18 10.83
C GLN A 230 3.71 -0.32 12.20
N GLU A 231 2.44 -0.14 12.55
CA GLU A 231 1.88 -0.62 13.82
C GLU A 231 1.92 -2.14 13.90
N THR A 232 1.44 -2.83 12.86
CA THR A 232 1.49 -4.30 12.81
C THR A 232 2.92 -4.84 12.87
N LYS A 233 3.89 -4.16 12.24
CA LYS A 233 5.32 -4.53 12.39
C LYS A 233 5.81 -4.36 13.82
N ARG A 234 5.40 -3.30 14.52
CA ARG A 234 5.72 -3.06 15.93
C ARG A 234 5.18 -4.19 16.81
N MET A 235 3.90 -4.52 16.66
CA MET A 235 3.26 -5.62 17.37
C MET A 235 3.93 -6.98 17.08
N VAL A 236 4.26 -7.27 15.83
CA VAL A 236 4.97 -8.51 15.45
C VAL A 236 6.36 -8.58 16.09
N ASN A 237 7.07 -7.46 16.17
CA ASN A 237 8.38 -7.43 16.83
C ASN A 237 8.27 -7.63 18.35
N GLU A 238 7.25 -7.06 18.98
CA GLU A 238 6.95 -7.27 20.40
C GLU A 238 6.61 -8.73 20.68
N GLU A 239 5.71 -9.33 19.89
CA GLU A 239 5.38 -10.76 19.96
C GLU A 239 6.62 -11.66 19.77
N ARG A 240 7.50 -11.33 18.83
CA ARG A 240 8.76 -12.07 18.64
C ARG A 240 9.67 -11.98 19.87
N SER A 241 9.73 -10.81 20.52
CA SER A 241 10.52 -10.62 21.74
C SER A 241 9.94 -11.43 22.90
N LEU A 242 8.62 -11.36 23.11
CA LEU A 242 7.91 -12.14 24.12
C LEU A 242 8.07 -13.64 23.90
N LYS A 243 7.93 -14.09 22.64
CA LYS A 243 8.16 -15.48 22.26
C LYS A 243 9.58 -15.94 22.57
N LEU A 244 10.60 -15.13 22.27
CA LEU A 244 11.99 -15.47 22.60
C LEU A 244 12.18 -15.62 24.12
N ILE A 245 11.59 -14.73 24.92
CA ILE A 245 11.63 -14.82 26.39
C ILE A 245 10.95 -16.11 26.86
N ALA A 246 9.77 -16.43 26.33
CA ALA A 246 9.07 -17.67 26.66
C ALA A 246 9.87 -18.92 26.26
N GLU A 247 10.42 -18.96 25.05
CA GLU A 247 11.24 -20.08 24.57
C GLU A 247 12.51 -20.27 25.41
N THR A 248 13.18 -19.18 25.82
CA THR A 248 14.34 -19.28 26.72
C THR A 248 13.95 -19.77 28.11
N HIS A 249 12.80 -19.36 28.64
CA HIS A 249 12.29 -19.86 29.91
C HIS A 249 11.93 -21.36 29.84
N CYS A 250 11.22 -21.78 28.78
CA CYS A 250 10.93 -23.20 28.55
C CYS A 250 12.20 -24.03 28.44
N ARG A 251 13.25 -23.52 27.78
CA ARG A 251 14.54 -24.22 27.69
C ARG A 251 15.17 -24.46 29.06
N ARG A 252 15.20 -23.43 29.91
CA ARG A 252 15.70 -23.56 31.29
C ARG A 252 14.90 -24.59 32.09
N LEU A 253 13.57 -24.54 32.01
CA LEU A 253 12.73 -25.54 32.69
C LEU A 253 12.98 -26.96 32.18
N MET A 254 13.24 -27.14 30.89
CA MET A 254 13.60 -28.46 30.34
C MET A 254 14.96 -28.93 30.87
N GLU A 255 15.96 -28.05 30.97
CA GLU A 255 17.27 -28.34 31.56
C GLU A 255 17.12 -28.74 33.05
N ASP A 256 16.29 -28.01 33.81
CA ASP A 256 15.99 -28.32 35.21
C ASP A 256 15.30 -29.69 35.35
N ILE A 257 14.32 -29.98 34.51
CA ILE A 257 13.63 -31.28 34.48
C ILE A 257 14.62 -32.41 34.17
N GLU A 258 15.52 -32.22 33.19
CA GLU A 258 16.53 -33.22 32.85
C GLU A 258 17.49 -33.47 34.02
N CYS A 259 17.90 -32.40 34.72
CA CYS A 259 18.73 -32.51 35.93
C CYS A 259 18.02 -33.31 37.03
N LEU A 260 16.77 -32.95 37.34
CA LEU A 260 15.95 -33.66 38.33
C LEU A 260 15.69 -35.12 37.95
N GLN A 261 15.52 -35.42 36.66
CA GLN A 261 15.39 -36.80 36.18
C GLN A 261 16.68 -37.60 36.40
N LYS A 262 17.85 -37.00 36.13
CA LYS A 262 19.16 -37.63 36.40
C LYS A 262 19.33 -37.89 37.89
N GLU A 263 19.05 -36.91 38.75
CA GLU A 263 19.09 -37.09 40.21
C GLU A 263 18.14 -38.19 40.67
N SER A 264 16.88 -38.18 40.21
CA SER A 264 15.89 -39.21 40.54
C SER A 264 16.35 -40.61 40.11
N SER A 265 16.94 -40.74 38.92
CA SER A 265 17.50 -42.01 38.44
C SER A 265 18.68 -42.49 39.29
N SER A 266 19.54 -41.57 39.72
CA SER A 266 20.67 -41.85 40.63
C SER A 266 20.17 -42.32 41.99
N TYR A 267 19.20 -41.62 42.61
CA TYR A 267 18.59 -42.06 43.87
C TYR A 267 17.90 -43.41 43.74
N LYS A 268 17.22 -43.67 42.62
CA LYS A 268 16.60 -44.96 42.35
C LYS A 268 17.65 -46.07 42.27
N GLN A 269 18.79 -45.82 41.64
CA GLN A 269 19.90 -46.77 41.61
C GLN A 269 20.48 -47.01 43.01
N GLN A 270 20.73 -45.95 43.78
CA GLN A 270 21.19 -46.09 45.18
C GLN A 270 20.22 -46.91 46.03
N CYS A 271 18.90 -46.74 45.86
CA CYS A 271 17.91 -47.56 46.55
C CYS A 271 18.01 -49.04 46.18
N VAL A 272 18.29 -49.35 44.91
CA VAL A 272 18.50 -50.73 44.46
C VAL A 272 19.78 -51.30 45.08
N ASP A 273 20.87 -50.54 45.06
CA ASP A 273 22.16 -50.95 45.62
C ASP A 273 22.04 -51.21 47.13
N PHE A 274 21.36 -50.34 47.89
CA PHE A 274 21.10 -50.56 49.31
C PHE A 274 20.21 -51.76 49.59
N ARG A 275 19.19 -52.02 48.76
CA ARG A 275 18.37 -53.22 48.89
C ARG A 275 19.19 -54.48 48.65
N GLN A 276 20.05 -54.47 47.64
CA GLN A 276 20.94 -55.60 47.36
C GLN A 276 21.91 -55.82 48.52
N TYR A 277 22.54 -54.76 49.02
CA TYR A 277 23.42 -54.82 50.18
C TYR A 277 22.72 -55.37 51.42
N SER A 278 21.50 -54.89 51.71
CA SER A 278 20.68 -55.39 52.82
C SER A 278 20.30 -56.86 52.64
N SER A 279 20.03 -57.31 51.40
CA SER A 279 19.77 -58.73 51.11
C SER A 279 21.00 -59.57 51.41
N THR A 280 22.18 -59.17 50.92
CA THR A 280 23.44 -59.87 51.19
C THR A 280 23.71 -59.97 52.70
N LEU A 281 23.51 -58.88 53.44
CA LEU A 281 23.70 -58.89 54.89
C LEU A 281 22.69 -59.83 55.59
N THR A 282 21.46 -59.91 55.09
CA THR A 282 20.44 -60.83 55.60
C THR A 282 20.84 -62.29 55.35
N ASP A 283 21.39 -62.59 54.17
CA ASP A 283 21.91 -63.91 53.82
C ASP A 283 23.12 -64.28 54.70
N GLU A 284 24.03 -63.34 54.95
CA GLU A 284 25.17 -63.51 55.86
C GLU A 284 24.70 -63.78 57.30
N VAL A 285 23.73 -63.02 57.80
CA VAL A 285 23.13 -63.24 59.13
C VAL A 285 22.51 -64.63 59.20
N SER A 286 21.72 -65.03 58.20
CA SER A 286 21.09 -66.35 58.15
C SER A 286 22.13 -67.48 58.15
N SER A 287 23.23 -67.32 57.41
CA SER A 287 24.34 -68.29 57.41
C SER A 287 25.06 -68.36 58.76
N MET A 288 25.22 -67.23 59.45
CA MET A 288 25.82 -67.20 60.78
C MET A 288 24.88 -67.79 61.84
N GLU A 289 23.58 -67.55 61.74
CA GLU A 289 22.55 -68.20 62.58
C GLU A 289 22.56 -69.72 62.40
N GLU A 290 22.69 -70.23 61.17
CA GLU A 290 22.84 -71.67 60.90
C GLU A 290 24.10 -72.24 61.57
N LYS A 291 25.25 -71.57 61.43
CA LYS A 291 26.49 -71.97 62.11
C LYS A 291 26.35 -71.97 63.63
N ILE A 292 25.65 -70.99 64.19
CA ILE A 292 25.37 -70.95 65.63
C ILE A 292 24.53 -72.18 66.02
N ALA A 293 23.47 -72.50 65.27
CA ALA A 293 22.65 -73.67 65.53
C ALA A 293 23.46 -74.98 65.45
N ASP A 294 24.35 -75.12 64.46
CA ASP A 294 25.27 -76.25 64.35
C ASP A 294 26.19 -76.34 65.56
N TYR A 295 26.80 -75.22 65.96
CA TYR A 295 27.65 -75.19 67.15
C TYR A 295 26.88 -75.52 68.42
N GLU A 296 25.65 -75.03 68.60
CA GLU A 296 24.80 -75.41 69.73
C GLU A 296 24.53 -76.92 69.79
N VAL A 297 24.30 -77.58 68.63
CA VAL A 297 24.15 -79.04 68.56
C VAL A 297 25.45 -79.73 68.97
N THR A 298 26.61 -79.25 68.50
CA THR A 298 27.91 -79.83 68.88
C THR A 298 28.20 -79.64 70.37
N VAL A 299 27.92 -78.47 70.94
CA VAL A 299 28.06 -78.19 72.37
C VAL A 299 27.19 -79.16 73.18
N LYS A 300 25.91 -79.30 72.83
CA LYS A 300 25.01 -80.27 73.49
C LYS A 300 25.50 -81.71 73.37
N SER A 301 26.14 -82.09 72.26
CA SER A 301 26.78 -83.39 72.10
C SER A 301 27.97 -83.55 73.06
N TYR A 302 28.85 -82.56 73.16
CA TYR A 302 29.96 -82.59 74.11
C TYR A 302 29.49 -82.57 75.56
N GLU A 303 28.47 -81.78 75.91
CA GLU A 303 27.85 -81.81 77.24
C GLU A 303 27.34 -83.21 77.60
N ARG A 304 26.68 -83.91 76.66
CA ARG A 304 26.27 -85.30 76.85
C ARG A 304 27.45 -86.25 77.04
N GLN A 305 28.53 -86.07 76.28
CA GLN A 305 29.75 -86.87 76.44
C GLN A 305 30.38 -86.65 77.82
N ILE A 306 30.50 -85.39 78.25
CA ILE A 306 30.99 -85.03 79.59
C ILE A 306 30.10 -85.65 80.66
N SER A 307 28.77 -85.56 80.53
CA SER A 307 27.84 -86.17 81.47
C SER A 307 28.00 -87.70 81.55
N ASN A 308 28.25 -88.37 80.42
CA ASN A 308 28.51 -89.81 80.39
C ASN A 308 29.83 -90.16 81.08
N LEU A 309 30.90 -89.40 80.81
CA LEU A 309 32.21 -89.59 81.47
C LEU A 309 32.14 -89.33 82.97
N ILE A 310 31.36 -88.35 83.42
CA ILE A 310 31.10 -88.11 84.84
C ILE A 310 30.37 -89.31 85.45
N ALA A 311 29.34 -89.84 84.78
CA ALA A 311 28.61 -91.02 85.26
C ALA A 311 29.51 -92.26 85.33
N GLU A 312 30.36 -92.49 84.33
CA GLU A 312 31.37 -93.55 84.34
C GLU A 312 32.38 -93.35 85.47
N GLY A 313 32.86 -92.13 85.67
CA GLY A 313 33.73 -91.78 86.80
C GLY A 313 33.10 -92.07 88.16
N ASN A 314 31.81 -91.78 88.33
CA ASN A 314 31.07 -92.12 89.55
C ASN A 314 30.95 -93.63 89.75
N LEU A 315 30.67 -94.39 88.68
CA LEU A 315 30.62 -95.86 88.74
C LEU A 315 31.99 -96.44 89.15
N LEU A 316 33.07 -95.97 88.52
CA LEU A 316 34.43 -96.39 88.88
C LEU A 316 34.80 -95.99 90.31
N GLN A 317 34.29 -94.86 90.81
CA GLN A 317 34.49 -94.45 92.20
C GLN A 317 33.72 -95.36 93.17
N GLU A 318 32.48 -95.74 92.85
CA GLU A 318 31.69 -96.70 93.61
C GLU A 318 32.39 -98.08 93.63
N GLU A 319 32.81 -98.59 92.47
CA GLU A 319 33.58 -99.83 92.35
C GLU A 319 34.88 -99.78 93.17
N ASN A 320 35.64 -98.69 93.09
CA ASN A 320 36.84 -98.52 93.93
C ASN A 320 36.52 -98.48 95.42
N SER A 321 35.41 -97.85 95.81
CA SER A 321 34.98 -97.77 97.21
C SER A 321 34.55 -99.15 97.73
N GLU A 322 33.86 -99.93 96.90
CA GLU A 322 33.49 -101.32 97.18
C GLU A 322 34.74 -102.21 97.30
N LEU A 323 35.67 -102.12 96.35
CA LEU A 323 36.95 -102.83 96.41
C LEU A 323 37.77 -102.43 97.63
N LEU A 324 37.81 -101.16 98.00
CA LEU A 324 38.49 -100.68 99.21
C LEU A 324 37.84 -101.23 100.48
N THR A 325 36.52 -101.26 100.53
CA THR A 325 35.75 -101.86 101.63
C THR A 325 36.04 -103.35 101.73
N ASN A 326 35.98 -104.08 100.62
CA ASN A 326 36.32 -105.49 100.54
C ASN A 326 37.77 -105.76 100.99
N LEU A 327 38.72 -104.93 100.53
CA LEU A 327 40.11 -105.01 100.95
C LEU A 327 40.27 -104.85 102.47
N ASN A 328 39.57 -103.87 103.06
CA ASN A 328 39.60 -103.66 104.51
C ASN A 328 38.95 -104.82 105.28
N CYS A 329 37.79 -105.33 104.84
CA CYS A 329 37.17 -106.52 105.44
C CYS A 329 38.10 -107.74 105.38
N VAL A 330 38.78 -107.96 104.25
CA VAL A 330 39.76 -109.03 104.11
C VAL A 330 40.97 -108.80 105.00
N LYS A 331 41.49 -107.56 105.10
CA LYS A 331 42.58 -107.21 106.03
C LYS A 331 42.19 -107.49 107.49
N ASP A 332 41.01 -107.06 107.92
CA ASP A 332 40.51 -107.29 109.27
C ASP A 332 40.32 -108.78 109.55
N SER A 333 39.77 -109.53 108.59
CA SER A 333 39.67 -110.99 108.68
C SER A 333 41.04 -111.66 108.77
N ASN A 334 42.03 -111.20 107.98
CA ASN A 334 43.40 -111.72 108.04
C ASN A 334 44.07 -111.40 109.37
N PHE A 335 43.85 -110.20 109.90
CA PHE A 335 44.35 -109.81 111.21
C PHE A 335 43.73 -110.67 112.32
N LYS A 336 42.41 -110.90 112.26
CA LYS A 336 41.70 -111.78 113.19
C LYS A 336 42.20 -113.22 113.11
N LEU A 337 42.31 -113.79 111.91
CA LEU A 337 42.90 -115.12 111.70
C LEU A 337 44.35 -115.18 112.18
N GLY A 338 45.12 -114.11 111.98
CA GLY A 338 46.49 -113.99 112.48
C GLY A 338 46.58 -113.98 114.01
N LEU A 339 45.64 -113.31 114.69
CA LEU A 339 45.53 -113.33 116.15
C LEU A 339 45.11 -114.72 116.66
N GLU A 340 44.08 -115.32 116.06
CA GLU A 340 43.64 -116.68 116.38
C GLU A 340 44.75 -117.71 116.18
N LEU A 341 45.55 -117.56 115.11
CA LEU A 341 46.74 -118.38 114.86
C LEU A 341 47.82 -118.17 115.93
N ALA A 342 48.06 -116.92 116.35
CA ALA A 342 49.03 -116.60 117.40
C ALA A 342 48.60 -117.18 118.75
N ASP A 343 47.32 -117.06 119.11
CA ASP A 343 46.75 -117.65 120.33
C ASP A 343 46.81 -119.20 120.27
N ALA A 344 46.48 -119.80 119.13
CA ALA A 344 46.61 -121.24 118.92
C ALA A 344 48.09 -121.69 119.05
N ASN A 345 49.03 -120.93 118.46
CA ASN A 345 50.47 -121.21 118.60
C ASN A 345 50.93 -121.10 120.05
N LYS A 346 50.45 -120.11 120.80
CA LYS A 346 50.74 -119.96 122.23
C LYS A 346 50.19 -121.13 123.03
N ALA A 347 48.93 -121.51 122.81
CA ALA A 347 48.34 -122.69 123.46
C ALA A 347 49.13 -123.97 123.12
N ASN A 348 49.63 -124.09 121.89
CA ASN A 348 50.47 -125.21 121.48
C ASN A 348 51.85 -125.19 122.16
N ALA A 349 52.44 -124.00 122.36
CA ALA A 349 53.66 -123.83 123.13
C ALA A 349 53.46 -124.19 124.61
N ASP A 350 52.37 -123.70 125.24
CA ASP A 350 52.01 -124.02 126.62
C ASP A 350 51.79 -125.54 126.80
N LEU A 351 51.14 -126.19 125.84
CA LEU A 351 51.01 -127.66 125.81
C LEU A 351 52.35 -128.36 125.66
N SER A 352 53.25 -127.84 124.82
CA SER A 352 54.60 -128.37 124.64
C SER A 352 55.43 -128.25 125.93
N ASP A 353 55.35 -127.13 126.64
CA ASP A 353 56.01 -126.94 127.93
C ASP A 353 55.43 -127.90 128.98
N ALA A 354 54.11 -128.06 129.04
CA ALA A 354 53.46 -129.03 129.93
C ALA A 354 53.86 -130.48 129.62
N ILE A 355 54.00 -130.84 128.34
CA ILE A 355 54.57 -132.13 127.92
C ILE A 355 56.00 -132.26 128.43
N GLY A 356 56.84 -131.24 128.26
CA GLY A 356 58.21 -131.23 128.78
C GLY A 356 58.29 -131.40 130.30
N GLU A 357 57.42 -130.74 131.06
CA GLU A 357 57.33 -130.91 132.51
C GLU A 357 56.90 -132.32 132.92
N LEU A 358 55.91 -132.89 132.23
CA LEU A 358 55.47 -134.27 132.46
C LEU A 358 56.56 -135.28 132.11
N GLU A 359 57.31 -135.07 131.02
CA GLU A 359 58.47 -135.88 130.65
C GLU A 359 59.58 -135.80 131.70
N ALA A 360 59.85 -134.61 132.25
CA ALA A 360 60.83 -134.43 133.32
C ALA A 360 60.40 -135.14 134.62
N LEU A 361 59.13 -135.04 135.01
CA LEU A 361 58.55 -135.77 136.14
C LEU A 361 58.61 -137.28 135.94
N LEU A 362 58.30 -137.75 134.72
CA LEU A 362 58.42 -139.16 134.36
C LEU A 362 59.87 -139.63 134.50
N GLN A 363 60.84 -138.87 133.99
CA GLN A 363 62.28 -139.18 134.15
C GLN A 363 62.68 -139.23 135.62
N GLN A 364 62.19 -138.29 136.43
CA GLN A 364 62.45 -138.29 137.86
C GLN A 364 61.87 -139.54 138.55
N LYS A 365 60.65 -139.96 138.20
CA LYS A 365 60.02 -141.20 138.68
C LYS A 365 60.79 -142.45 138.22
N ILE A 366 61.22 -142.49 136.97
CA ILE A 366 62.06 -143.57 136.42
C ILE A 366 63.37 -143.68 137.21
N ASN A 367 64.04 -142.56 137.46
CA ASN A 367 65.30 -142.52 138.21
C ASN A 367 65.11 -142.93 139.68
N TYR A 368 64.04 -142.46 140.33
CA TYR A 368 63.68 -142.89 141.69
C TYR A 368 63.43 -144.40 141.78
N GLN A 369 62.74 -144.97 140.78
CA GLN A 369 62.46 -146.40 140.74
C GLN A 369 63.75 -147.22 140.56
N LYS A 370 64.63 -146.80 139.65
CA LYS A 370 65.96 -147.42 139.45
C LYS A 370 66.80 -147.40 140.73
N GLU A 371 66.79 -146.28 141.46
CA GLU A 371 67.52 -146.18 142.73
C GLU A 371 66.95 -147.12 143.81
N ARG A 372 65.63 -147.30 143.81
CA ARG A 372 64.95 -148.24 144.71
C ARG A 372 65.24 -149.70 144.36
N GLU A 373 65.30 -150.03 143.06
CA GLU A 373 65.71 -151.35 142.57
C GLU A 373 67.15 -151.65 142.99
N LEU A 374 68.09 -150.71 142.80
CA LEU A 374 69.48 -150.86 143.24
C LEU A 374 69.60 -151.11 144.75
N LYS A 375 68.78 -150.42 145.57
CA LYS A 375 68.72 -150.63 147.02
C LYS A 375 68.14 -151.99 147.40
N ALA A 376 67.10 -152.44 146.69
CA ALA A 376 66.51 -153.76 146.88
C ALA A 376 67.50 -154.88 146.52
N ASP A 377 68.22 -154.75 145.40
CA ASP A 377 69.25 -155.70 144.96
C ASP A 377 70.41 -155.79 145.94
N SER A 378 70.87 -154.66 146.48
CA SER A 378 71.90 -154.64 147.53
C SER A 378 71.46 -155.36 148.80
N THR A 379 70.17 -155.25 149.16
CA THR A 379 69.58 -155.90 150.33
C THR A 379 69.45 -157.41 150.13
N ILE A 380 69.05 -157.84 148.93
CA ILE A 380 68.95 -159.27 148.56
C ILE A 380 70.33 -159.93 148.62
N GLN A 381 71.38 -159.27 148.11
CA GLN A 381 72.74 -159.81 148.20
C GLN A 381 73.25 -159.99 149.63
N GLN A 382 72.86 -159.11 150.56
CA GLN A 382 73.21 -159.26 151.98
C GLN A 382 72.47 -160.43 152.64
N GLN A 383 71.22 -160.68 152.25
CA GLN A 383 70.44 -161.81 152.77
C GLN A 383 70.93 -163.16 152.23
N ILE A 384 71.40 -163.23 150.98
CA ILE A 384 72.03 -164.44 150.41
C ILE A 384 73.28 -164.84 151.22
N LYS A 385 74.14 -163.88 151.57
CA LYS A 385 75.36 -164.14 152.37
C LYS A 385 75.08 -164.62 153.79
N LEU A 386 73.94 -164.23 154.37
CA LEU A 386 73.53 -164.68 155.71
C LEU A 386 72.97 -166.10 155.68
N ILE A 387 72.29 -166.47 154.59
CA ILE A 387 71.76 -167.82 154.36
C ILE A 387 72.91 -168.83 154.22
N ASP A 388 73.96 -168.50 153.47
CA ASP A 388 75.11 -169.40 153.30
C ASP A 388 75.92 -169.62 154.59
N PHE A 389 75.98 -168.61 155.48
CA PHE A 389 76.68 -168.73 156.76
C PHE A 389 75.95 -169.62 157.78
N LEU A 390 74.62 -169.67 157.73
CA LEU A 390 73.79 -170.44 158.67
C LEU A 390 73.60 -171.90 158.26
N GLN A 391 73.76 -172.23 156.97
CA GLN A 391 73.58 -173.60 156.47
C GLN A 391 74.77 -174.55 156.75
N CYS A 392 75.92 -174.05 157.20
CA CYS A 392 77.11 -174.88 157.42
C CYS A 392 77.34 -175.31 158.89
N LYS A 393 76.38 -175.10 159.81
CA LYS A 393 76.61 -175.35 161.26
C LYS A 393 75.71 -176.39 161.96
N ILE A 394 74.84 -177.14 161.28
CA ILE A 394 74.06 -178.20 161.94
C ILE A 394 73.89 -179.42 161.03
N GLU A 395 74.60 -180.49 161.39
CA GLU A 395 74.49 -181.85 160.84
C GLU A 395 73.27 -182.62 161.40
N ASP A 396 72.83 -183.56 160.57
CA ASP A 396 72.22 -184.87 160.86
C ASP A 396 70.70 -185.14 161.00
N ASN A 397 70.34 -186.18 160.22
CA ASN A 397 69.20 -187.12 160.26
C ASN A 397 67.83 -186.78 159.61
N LYS A 398 67.66 -187.42 158.45
CA LYS A 398 66.62 -188.42 158.08
C LYS A 398 65.16 -187.98 157.78
N ARG A 399 64.77 -188.36 156.55
CA ARG A 399 63.53 -189.02 156.08
C ARG A 399 62.21 -188.21 155.94
N LYS A 400 61.84 -188.05 154.66
CA LYS A 400 60.56 -188.40 153.97
C LYS A 400 59.18 -187.93 154.53
N LYS A 401 58.44 -187.29 153.60
CA LYS A 401 57.04 -187.54 153.14
C LYS A 401 55.86 -186.64 153.62
N THR A 402 55.30 -185.93 152.62
CA THR A 402 53.87 -185.79 152.17
C THR A 402 52.73 -185.15 153.00
N LEU A 403 51.92 -184.38 152.24
CA LEU A 403 50.44 -184.24 152.22
C LEU A 403 49.70 -183.37 153.28
N SER A 404 49.10 -182.29 152.74
CA SER A 404 47.69 -181.86 152.88
C SER A 404 47.15 -181.10 154.11
N ASP A 405 46.52 -179.96 153.75
CA ASP A 405 45.17 -179.46 154.15
C ASP A 405 44.99 -178.29 155.16
N LYS A 406 44.52 -177.17 154.59
CA LYS A 406 43.30 -176.36 154.88
C LYS A 406 43.01 -175.77 156.28
N LEU A 407 42.92 -174.42 156.32
CA LEU A 407 42.15 -173.55 157.26
C LEU A 407 42.16 -172.07 156.73
N PHE A 408 41.40 -171.68 155.69
CA PHE A 408 40.03 -171.08 155.65
C PHE A 408 39.78 -169.77 156.45
N GLY A 409 39.20 -168.74 155.80
CA GLY A 409 38.28 -167.80 156.48
C GLY A 409 38.19 -166.32 156.06
N ASN A 410 37.36 -166.03 155.04
CA ASN A 410 36.30 -164.99 154.97
C ASN A 410 36.50 -163.45 155.03
N SER A 411 35.60 -162.84 154.23
CA SER A 411 35.22 -161.44 153.99
C SER A 411 34.50 -160.69 155.13
N LYS A 412 34.55 -159.33 155.09
CA LYS A 412 33.48 -158.30 155.30
C LYS A 412 33.94 -157.08 156.16
N LYS A 413 33.77 -155.84 155.64
CA LYS A 413 32.81 -154.75 156.06
C LYS A 413 33.34 -153.94 157.27
N GLU A 414 33.13 -152.64 157.49
CA GLU A 414 31.99 -151.72 157.25
C GLU A 414 32.44 -150.26 157.56
N ASN A 415 32.09 -149.27 156.73
CA ASN A 415 31.50 -147.97 157.15
C ASN A 415 31.14 -147.08 155.92
N GLN A 416 29.99 -146.42 156.04
CA GLN A 416 29.08 -145.73 155.10
C GLN A 416 29.17 -144.17 155.26
N PRO A 417 28.34 -143.24 154.67
CA PRO A 417 27.39 -143.23 153.51
C PRO A 417 27.50 -141.91 152.60
N PRO A 418 26.45 -141.32 151.92
CA PRO A 418 26.29 -141.11 150.43
C PRO A 418 25.92 -139.63 150.01
N PRO A 419 25.24 -139.21 148.86
CA PRO A 419 24.55 -139.89 147.72
C PRO A 419 24.59 -139.28 146.26
N ILE A 420 23.83 -139.97 145.37
CA ILE A 420 23.37 -139.97 143.92
C ILE A 420 22.54 -138.70 143.46
N PRO A 421 22.12 -138.40 142.16
CA PRO A 421 22.02 -139.17 140.87
C PRO A 421 22.43 -138.53 139.49
N LEU A 422 22.42 -139.41 138.46
CA LEU A 422 22.44 -139.21 136.98
C LEU A 422 21.32 -138.34 136.37
N ASN A 423 21.49 -137.81 135.13
CA ASN A 423 20.86 -138.33 133.88
C ASN A 423 21.05 -137.41 132.63
N TYR A 424 21.34 -138.05 131.49
CA TYR A 424 21.44 -137.53 130.11
C TYR A 424 20.04 -137.41 129.46
N LYS A 425 19.63 -136.22 128.97
CA LYS A 425 18.52 -136.14 127.99
C LYS A 425 18.33 -134.84 127.16
N ASP A 426 19.32 -133.97 127.01
CA ASP A 426 19.16 -132.74 126.19
C ASP A 426 20.27 -132.49 125.18
N LEU A 427 21.00 -133.54 124.79
CA LEU A 427 21.96 -133.50 123.67
C LEU A 427 21.27 -133.54 122.29
N GLU A 428 19.94 -133.59 122.24
CA GLU A 428 19.15 -133.74 121.01
C GLU A 428 18.43 -132.44 120.59
N ASN A 429 18.32 -131.43 121.48
CA ASN A 429 17.46 -130.26 121.25
C ASN A 429 18.17 -128.97 120.80
N MET A 430 19.49 -128.83 120.93
CA MET A 430 20.18 -127.61 120.47
C MET A 430 20.69 -127.66 119.02
N LEU A 431 20.51 -128.80 118.35
CA LEU A 431 20.59 -128.91 116.88
C LEU A 431 19.34 -128.35 116.16
N LEU A 432 18.30 -127.94 116.92
CA LEU A 432 17.12 -127.27 116.38
C LEU A 432 17.28 -125.74 116.27
N GLN A 433 18.23 -125.17 117.02
CA GLN A 433 18.44 -123.71 117.07
C GLN A 433 19.27 -123.19 115.89
N GLU A 434 20.02 -124.07 115.20
CA GLU A 434 20.74 -123.73 113.97
C GLU A 434 19.86 -123.67 112.70
N ARG A 435 18.60 -124.15 112.76
CA ARG A 435 17.71 -124.13 111.59
C ARG A 435 16.86 -122.86 111.43
N ASP A 436 16.72 -122.04 112.49
CA ASP A 436 15.88 -120.84 112.43
C ASP A 436 16.63 -119.55 112.04
N THR A 437 17.96 -119.48 112.21
CA THR A 437 18.76 -118.36 111.68
C THR A 437 18.92 -118.42 110.16
N SER A 438 18.71 -119.60 109.56
CA SER A 438 18.69 -119.82 108.11
C SER A 438 17.35 -119.45 107.44
N LYS A 439 16.34 -119.00 108.20
CA LYS A 439 15.07 -118.44 107.68
C LYS A 439 15.10 -116.92 107.60
N THR A 440 15.72 -116.25 108.56
CA THR A 440 15.72 -114.77 108.65
C THR A 440 16.47 -114.10 107.49
N LEU A 441 17.49 -114.77 106.91
CA LEU A 441 18.20 -114.30 105.72
C LEU A 441 17.48 -114.57 104.39
N ARG A 442 16.41 -115.40 104.38
CA ARG A 442 15.57 -115.62 103.18
C ARG A 442 14.44 -114.60 103.03
N GLU A 443 14.03 -113.95 104.12
CA GLU A 443 12.96 -112.94 104.11
C GLU A 443 13.45 -111.55 103.67
N GLU A 444 14.72 -111.21 103.92
CA GLU A 444 15.31 -109.93 103.49
C GLU A 444 15.59 -109.90 101.97
N ILE A 445 15.88 -111.05 101.36
CA ILE A 445 16.03 -111.20 99.90
C ILE A 445 14.67 -111.09 99.17
N SER A 446 13.55 -111.41 99.83
CA SER A 446 12.20 -111.23 99.24
C SER A 446 11.71 -109.78 99.25
N ARG A 447 12.19 -108.92 100.15
CA ARG A 447 11.81 -107.49 100.15
C ARG A 447 12.51 -106.68 99.05
N LEU A 448 13.71 -107.09 98.63
CA LEU A 448 14.43 -106.46 97.51
C LEU A 448 13.99 -106.96 96.12
N ASN A 449 13.36 -108.14 96.04
CA ASN A 449 12.88 -108.72 94.77
C ASN A 449 11.43 -108.33 94.37
N GLN A 450 10.69 -107.56 95.18
CA GLN A 450 9.28 -107.19 94.90
C GLN A 450 9.02 -105.72 94.50
N LYS A 451 10.08 -104.91 94.29
CA LYS A 451 9.96 -103.58 93.64
C LYS A 451 10.88 -103.39 92.42
N GLN A 452 11.30 -104.49 91.81
CA GLN A 452 11.74 -104.56 90.41
C GLN A 452 10.80 -105.51 89.67
N ASN A 453 9.67 -104.98 89.15
CA ASN A 453 8.98 -105.43 87.95
C ASN A 453 7.63 -104.70 87.84
N GLY A 454 7.65 -103.60 87.09
CA GLY A 454 6.49 -102.79 86.75
C GLY A 454 6.83 -101.86 85.61
N THR A 455 6.89 -102.43 84.40
CA THR A 455 6.82 -101.77 83.08
C THR A 455 7.99 -100.87 82.64
N LEU A 456 8.97 -101.50 81.97
CA LEU A 456 9.64 -100.91 80.80
C LEU A 456 9.03 -101.51 79.53
N SER A 457 8.57 -100.65 78.62
CA SER A 457 8.25 -100.94 77.22
C SER A 457 8.78 -99.78 76.35
N PRO A 458 9.29 -100.02 75.13
CA PRO A 458 10.62 -99.51 74.77
C PRO A 458 10.68 -98.49 73.62
N ARG A 459 11.78 -97.73 73.61
CA ARG A 459 12.61 -97.35 72.44
C ARG A 459 12.52 -98.43 71.33
N THR A 460 12.51 -98.20 70.02
CA THR A 460 13.35 -97.34 69.15
C THR A 460 13.18 -97.80 67.69
N LYS A 461 13.71 -97.00 66.74
CA LYS A 461 14.47 -97.43 65.54
C LYS A 461 13.64 -97.88 64.30
N THR A 462 13.76 -97.18 63.15
CA THR A 462 14.73 -97.48 62.05
C THR A 462 14.02 -98.29 60.96
N THR A 463 14.13 -98.13 59.65
CA THR A 463 14.93 -97.32 58.71
C THR A 463 14.54 -97.81 57.30
N MET A 464 14.71 -96.95 56.29
CA MET A 464 14.90 -97.19 54.84
C MET A 464 14.34 -98.45 54.16
N GLU A 465 13.73 -98.29 52.97
CA GLU A 465 14.31 -98.63 51.63
C GLU A 465 13.22 -98.47 50.54
N LYS A 466 13.28 -97.45 49.68
CA LYS A 466 13.87 -97.38 48.31
C LYS A 466 12.95 -97.82 47.15
N LEU A 467 12.79 -96.87 46.23
CA LEU A 467 12.99 -96.94 44.78
C LEU A 467 12.17 -97.95 43.97
N THR A 468 11.34 -97.44 43.05
CA THR A 468 11.61 -97.56 41.60
C THR A 468 11.00 -96.38 40.83
N ARG A 469 11.69 -95.99 39.75
CA ARG A 469 11.59 -94.76 38.96
C ARG A 469 10.79 -95.02 37.63
N PRO A 470 10.69 -94.08 36.65
CA PRO A 470 9.48 -93.66 35.91
C PRO A 470 9.43 -94.19 34.45
N PRO A 471 8.64 -93.63 33.50
CA PRO A 471 9.13 -92.45 32.74
C PRO A 471 8.08 -91.48 32.12
N THR A 472 8.60 -90.31 31.68
CA THR A 472 8.21 -89.43 30.53
C THR A 472 6.87 -88.69 30.56
N GLY A 473 6.72 -87.42 30.17
CA GLY A 473 7.57 -86.49 29.41
C GLY A 473 6.70 -85.71 28.41
N GLU A 474 6.78 -84.36 28.48
CA GLU A 474 6.39 -83.36 27.46
C GLU A 474 4.91 -83.19 27.06
N LEU A 475 4.34 -82.00 27.30
CA LEU A 475 4.14 -80.97 26.26
C LEU A 475 3.35 -79.77 26.82
N SER A 476 3.92 -78.60 26.55
CA SER A 476 3.40 -77.26 26.77
C SER A 476 1.93 -77.06 26.39
N ARG A 477 1.18 -76.30 27.20
CA ARG A 477 0.19 -75.32 26.70
C ARG A 477 -0.24 -74.34 27.81
N GLN A 478 0.28 -73.13 27.68
CA GLN A 478 -0.24 -71.91 28.28
C GLN A 478 -1.57 -71.47 27.62
N ASN A 479 -2.24 -70.54 28.31
CA ASN A 479 -3.25 -69.55 27.90
C ASN A 479 -4.72 -69.91 28.25
N SER A 480 -5.54 -68.98 28.77
CA SER A 480 -5.60 -67.54 28.43
C SER A 480 -6.15 -66.62 29.54
N CYS A 481 -5.59 -65.40 29.53
CA CYS A 481 -5.85 -64.22 30.36
C CYS A 481 -7.27 -63.63 30.29
N PRO A 482 -7.63 -62.75 31.26
CA PRO A 482 -8.79 -61.86 31.17
C PRO A 482 -8.66 -60.85 30.02
N ARG A 483 -9.81 -60.52 29.40
CA ARG A 483 -9.96 -59.59 28.26
C ARG A 483 -9.24 -58.26 28.51
N MET A 484 -8.18 -58.02 27.74
CA MET A 484 -7.58 -56.70 27.56
C MET A 484 -8.52 -55.81 26.77
N TYR A 485 -8.89 -54.65 27.32
CA TYR A 485 -9.31 -53.51 26.52
C TYR A 485 -8.10 -53.01 25.73
N HIS A 486 -8.11 -53.19 24.42
CA HIS A 486 -7.12 -52.60 23.54
C HIS A 486 -7.49 -51.15 23.27
N ASN A 487 -6.78 -50.21 23.90
CA ASN A 487 -6.80 -48.81 23.51
C ASN A 487 -5.77 -48.62 22.40
N ILE A 488 -6.09 -49.05 21.18
CA ILE A 488 -5.22 -48.85 20.01
C ILE A 488 -5.40 -47.38 19.59
N PRO A 489 -4.33 -46.55 19.60
CA PRO A 489 -4.40 -45.21 19.07
C PRO A 489 -4.69 -45.29 17.56
N HIS A 490 -5.90 -44.90 17.15
CA HIS A 490 -6.25 -44.79 15.75
C HIS A 490 -5.38 -43.69 15.12
N ARG A 491 -4.41 -44.10 14.28
CA ARG A 491 -3.57 -43.16 13.52
C ARG A 491 -4.31 -42.82 12.24
N PHE A 492 -4.81 -41.59 12.16
CA PHE A 492 -5.49 -41.09 10.98
C PHE A 492 -4.46 -40.63 9.94
N GLU A 493 -4.38 -41.34 8.82
CA GLU A 493 -3.56 -40.94 7.69
C GLU A 493 -4.35 -40.04 6.73
N SER A 494 -3.75 -38.91 6.35
CA SER A 494 -4.29 -38.04 5.31
C SER A 494 -3.94 -38.64 3.95
N ARG A 495 -4.94 -39.08 3.19
CA ARG A 495 -4.77 -39.57 1.80
C ARG A 495 -5.64 -38.76 0.85
N LEU A 496 -5.21 -38.65 -0.40
CA LEU A 496 -5.98 -38.01 -1.45
C LEU A 496 -7.10 -38.94 -1.91
N CYS A 497 -8.33 -38.43 -2.00
CA CYS A 497 -9.48 -39.19 -2.46
C CYS A 497 -9.36 -39.54 -3.95
N THR A 498 -9.20 -40.83 -4.28
CA THR A 498 -9.01 -41.31 -5.67
C THR A 498 -10.31 -41.76 -6.36
N LYS A 499 -11.43 -41.84 -5.62
CA LYS A 499 -12.79 -42.06 -6.11
C LYS A 499 -13.81 -41.39 -5.19
N ALA A 500 -14.86 -40.78 -5.72
CA ALA A 500 -15.88 -40.11 -4.91
C ALA A 500 -16.49 -41.09 -3.89
N THR A 501 -16.36 -40.76 -2.59
CA THR A 501 -16.75 -41.61 -1.46
C THR A 501 -17.55 -40.79 -0.46
N LYS A 502 -18.46 -41.40 0.32
CA LYS A 502 -19.20 -40.71 1.38
C LYS A 502 -18.40 -40.68 2.69
N CYS A 503 -18.42 -39.55 3.39
CA CYS A 503 -17.81 -39.42 4.70
C CYS A 503 -18.57 -40.28 5.73
N ALA A 504 -17.86 -41.13 6.47
CA ALA A 504 -18.47 -42.00 7.48
C ALA A 504 -19.10 -41.23 8.66
N GLN A 505 -18.67 -40.00 8.91
CA GLN A 505 -19.15 -39.19 10.04
C GLN A 505 -20.40 -38.37 9.69
N CYS A 506 -20.44 -37.74 8.52
CA CYS A 506 -21.52 -36.81 8.14
C CYS A 506 -22.34 -37.27 6.92
N GLY A 507 -22.00 -38.40 6.30
CA GLY A 507 -22.72 -38.94 5.14
C GLY A 507 -22.53 -38.16 3.83
N ASN A 508 -21.89 -36.99 3.87
CA ASN A 508 -21.68 -36.14 2.69
C ASN A 508 -20.67 -36.75 1.70
N THR A 509 -20.92 -36.55 0.41
CA THR A 509 -20.03 -37.01 -0.65
C THR A 509 -18.73 -36.18 -0.67
N VAL A 510 -17.60 -36.86 -0.55
CA VAL A 510 -16.25 -36.30 -0.71
C VAL A 510 -15.84 -36.43 -2.18
N PRO A 511 -15.67 -35.32 -2.91
CA PRO A 511 -15.28 -35.34 -4.32
C PRO A 511 -13.83 -35.79 -4.51
N LEU A 512 -13.56 -36.34 -5.70
CA LEU A 512 -12.22 -36.75 -6.16
C LEU A 512 -11.20 -35.60 -5.97
N GLY A 513 -9.99 -35.93 -5.50
CA GLY A 513 -8.89 -34.98 -5.37
C GLY A 513 -8.85 -34.17 -4.07
N ARG A 514 -9.82 -34.36 -3.15
CA ARG A 514 -9.73 -33.78 -1.79
C ARG A 514 -9.01 -34.69 -0.81
N ASN A 515 -8.31 -34.08 0.15
CA ASN A 515 -7.69 -34.79 1.26
C ASN A 515 -8.77 -35.34 2.21
N LEU A 516 -8.66 -36.62 2.55
CA LEU A 516 -9.48 -37.30 3.54
C LEU A 516 -8.60 -37.97 4.58
N LYS A 517 -9.09 -38.06 5.82
CA LYS A 517 -8.42 -38.74 6.92
C LYS A 517 -9.10 -40.08 7.13
N MET A 518 -8.38 -41.18 6.93
CA MET A 518 -8.87 -42.52 7.27
C MET A 518 -8.04 -43.09 8.40
N CYS A 519 -8.68 -43.83 9.30
CA CYS A 519 -7.95 -44.68 10.20
C CYS A 519 -7.33 -45.82 9.39
N GLY A 520 -6.01 -45.99 9.52
CA GLY A 520 -5.28 -47.12 8.94
C GLY A 520 -5.64 -48.45 9.58
#